data_AF-A0A956YTQ4-F1
#
_entry.id   AF-A0A956YTQ4-F1
#
_cell.length_a   1.000
_cell.length_b   1.000
_cell.length_c   1.000
_cell.angle_alpha   90.00
_cell.angle_beta   90.00
_cell.angle_gamma   90.00
#
_symmetry.space_group_name_H-M   'P 1'
#
loop_
_entity.id
_entity.type
_entity.pdbx_description
1 polymer ?
#
loop_
_entity_poly.entity_id
_entity_poly.type
_entity_poly.pdbx_seq_one_letter_code
_entity_poly.pdbx_strand_id
1 'polypeptide(L)'
;MATIVHQPITKARAPWLIGASALLLLFAFMILNIGWLHMHPDETLSYVSTEGGLADIIHFQVSLQDNQAPGWFSVFWAWRQTLGDGEFTSRMLGLLTALIALAVAYQIGRRAGGDAWAVGLGIVCLIGNAFFFQYAYDIRPYPLVMLTAMLSLWAFQRWLAQPSLRRTIIYGVSVAAMLYVHYLLALFVVVHAIYLLTHVRLTVKRIARFVLAGVVAGVLFAPWFPVFVAHVQHLRAVEAQSGTGRGVAGIGVSTFATSADTVQALIDLATNGLAVVYGLLLLLGVVLVGRRRGWRLLIMCALGVPIVYLAVNLVAG
;
A
#
# COMPACT_ATOMS: atom_id res chain seq x y z
N MET A 1 33.59 -3.08 51.31
CA MET A 1 32.42 -2.26 50.92
C MET A 1 32.61 -1.81 49.47
N ALA A 2 32.03 -2.55 48.52
CA ALA A 2 32.04 -2.16 47.11
C ALA A 2 30.70 -1.51 46.78
N THR A 3 30.73 -0.21 46.50
CA THR A 3 29.56 0.58 46.10
C THR A 3 29.11 0.14 44.70
N ILE A 4 27.96 -0.54 44.66
CA ILE A 4 27.21 -0.80 43.43
C ILE A 4 26.68 0.55 42.93
N VAL A 5 27.33 1.10 41.91
CA VAL A 5 26.81 2.25 41.18
C VAL A 5 25.57 1.78 40.41
N HIS A 6 24.38 2.11 40.93
CA HIS A 6 23.16 2.06 40.15
C HIS A 6 23.25 3.08 39.02
N GLN A 7 23.72 2.63 37.86
CA GLN A 7 23.47 3.32 36.59
C GLN A 7 21.95 3.46 36.44
N PRO A 8 21.39 4.68 36.38
CA PRO A 8 19.99 4.84 36.07
C PRO A 8 19.80 4.39 34.62
N ILE A 9 19.17 3.23 34.44
CA ILE A 9 18.64 2.81 33.15
C ILE A 9 17.75 3.96 32.68
N THR A 10 18.22 4.74 31.70
CA THR A 10 17.44 5.78 31.04
C THR A 10 16.28 5.09 30.33
N LYS A 11 15.17 4.98 31.06
CA LYS A 11 13.91 4.34 30.68
C LYS A 11 13.40 4.93 29.36
N ALA A 12 13.50 4.15 28.29
CA ALA A 12 12.39 3.71 27.43
C ALA A 12 11.35 4.74 26.91
N ARG A 13 11.61 6.06 26.97
CA ARG A 13 10.73 7.11 26.40
C ARG A 13 11.06 7.46 24.94
N ALA A 14 12.20 7.00 24.40
CA ALA A 14 12.75 7.46 23.12
C ALA A 14 12.11 6.94 21.80
N PRO A 15 11.62 5.68 21.68
CA PRO A 15 11.27 5.14 20.36
C PRO A 15 10.03 5.75 19.71
N TRP A 16 8.98 6.03 20.46
CA TRP A 16 7.75 6.59 19.89
C TRP A 16 7.93 8.06 19.53
N LEU A 17 8.75 8.81 20.30
CA LEU A 17 9.12 10.18 19.99
C LEU A 17 9.88 10.26 18.67
N ILE A 18 10.87 9.38 18.44
CA ILE A 18 11.61 9.32 17.16
C ILE A 18 10.66 9.10 15.98
N GLY A 19 9.74 8.13 16.12
CA GLY A 19 8.75 7.85 15.09
C GLY A 19 7.82 9.04 14.85
N ALA A 20 7.30 9.65 15.92
CA ALA A 20 6.45 10.83 15.84
C ALA A 20 7.17 12.02 15.20
N SER A 21 8.40 12.31 15.60
CA SER A 21 9.21 13.37 15.02
C SER A 21 9.49 13.13 13.53
N ALA A 22 9.85 11.91 13.13
CA ALA A 22 10.06 11.57 11.72
C ALA A 22 8.79 11.77 10.88
N LEU A 23 7.64 11.32 11.40
CA LEU A 23 6.34 11.48 10.74
C LEU A 23 5.94 12.96 10.65
N LEU A 24 6.12 13.73 11.72
CA LEU A 24 5.80 15.16 11.75
C LEU A 24 6.70 15.97 10.81
N LEU A 25 8.00 15.64 10.74
CA LEU A 25 8.93 16.29 9.81
C LEU A 25 8.54 16.04 8.36
N LEU A 26 8.27 14.79 8.00
CA LEU A 26 7.82 14.44 6.65
C LEU A 26 6.47 15.10 6.33
N PHE A 27 5.51 15.07 7.26
CA PHE A 27 4.20 15.68 7.08
C PHE A 27 4.26 17.19 6.94
N ALA A 28 5.10 17.87 7.75
CA ALA A 28 5.33 19.31 7.62
C ALA A 28 5.94 19.64 6.26
N PHE A 29 6.95 18.88 5.82
CA PHE A 29 7.51 19.02 4.47
C PHE A 29 6.43 18.83 3.40
N MET A 30 5.55 17.82 3.55
CA MET A 30 4.47 17.58 2.59
C MET A 30 3.45 18.72 2.56
N ILE A 31 3.04 19.26 3.71
CA ILE A 31 2.08 20.39 3.75
C ILE A 31 2.69 21.62 3.09
N LEU A 32 3.94 21.94 3.38
CA LEU A 32 4.61 23.11 2.81
C LEU A 32 4.74 23.02 1.28
N ASN A 33 4.72 21.81 0.72
CA ASN A 33 4.83 21.57 -0.71
C ASN A 33 3.50 21.18 -1.39
N ILE A 34 2.36 21.22 -0.69
CA ILE A 34 1.08 20.71 -1.20
C ILE A 34 0.55 21.49 -2.42
N GLY A 35 0.94 22.75 -2.57
CA GLY A 35 0.47 23.64 -3.65
C GLY A 35 1.26 23.56 -4.96
N TRP A 36 2.29 22.70 -5.04
CA TRP A 36 3.14 22.60 -6.23
C TRP A 36 2.62 21.64 -7.30
N LEU A 37 1.59 20.85 -6.98
CA LEU A 37 0.97 19.92 -7.91
C LEU A 37 -0.33 20.49 -8.44
N HIS A 38 -0.48 20.48 -9.76
CA HIS A 38 -1.72 20.81 -10.43
C HIS A 38 -2.56 19.56 -10.62
N MET A 39 -3.87 19.75 -10.65
CA MET A 39 -4.81 18.68 -10.88
C MET A 39 -4.62 18.05 -12.26
N HIS A 40 -4.49 16.72 -12.33
CA HIS A 40 -4.39 15.98 -13.59
C HIS A 40 -5.71 15.26 -13.95
N PRO A 41 -5.91 14.78 -15.20
CA PRO A 41 -7.21 14.30 -15.68
C PRO A 41 -7.86 13.22 -14.79
N ASP A 42 -7.05 12.30 -14.29
CA ASP A 42 -7.48 11.24 -13.36
C ASP A 42 -8.03 11.77 -12.03
N GLU A 43 -7.48 12.88 -11.52
CA GLU A 43 -7.99 13.53 -10.30
C GLU A 43 -9.33 14.22 -10.59
N THR A 44 -9.49 14.84 -11.78
CA THR A 44 -10.77 15.39 -12.22
C THR A 44 -11.86 14.32 -12.32
N LEU A 45 -11.54 13.12 -12.82
CA LEU A 45 -12.47 11.99 -12.84
C LEU A 45 -12.97 11.62 -11.44
N SER A 46 -12.13 11.77 -10.41
CA SER A 46 -12.52 11.49 -9.03
C SER A 46 -13.55 12.48 -8.49
N TYR A 47 -13.46 13.75 -8.91
CA TYR A 47 -14.47 14.76 -8.60
C TYR A 47 -15.78 14.42 -9.30
N VAL A 48 -15.74 14.16 -10.61
CA VAL A 48 -16.92 13.80 -11.43
C VAL A 48 -17.62 12.57 -10.87
N SER A 49 -16.86 11.52 -10.53
CA SER A 49 -17.41 10.28 -9.99
C SER A 49 -18.05 10.43 -8.61
N THR A 50 -17.82 11.56 -7.93
CA THR A 50 -18.33 11.83 -6.56
C THR A 50 -19.18 13.10 -6.46
N GLU A 51 -19.67 13.65 -7.59
CA GLU A 51 -20.57 14.83 -7.60
C GLU A 51 -21.94 14.54 -6.98
N GLY A 52 -22.46 13.32 -7.17
CA GLY A 52 -23.76 12.89 -6.67
C GLY A 52 -23.75 12.35 -5.23
N GLY A 53 -24.75 11.54 -4.91
CA GLY A 53 -24.82 10.79 -3.65
C GLY A 53 -24.05 9.45 -3.71
N LEU A 54 -24.05 8.72 -2.59
CA LEU A 54 -23.42 7.39 -2.51
C LEU A 54 -23.99 6.38 -3.53
N ALA A 55 -25.28 6.47 -3.85
CA ALA A 55 -25.89 5.61 -4.87
C ALA A 55 -25.36 5.94 -6.27
N ASP A 56 -25.16 7.24 -6.57
CA ASP A 56 -24.61 7.69 -7.86
C ASP A 56 -23.15 7.26 -8.01
N ILE A 57 -22.37 7.30 -6.92
CA ILE A 57 -21.01 6.76 -6.89
C ILE A 57 -21.03 5.28 -7.30
N ILE A 58 -21.79 4.46 -6.58
CA ILE A 58 -21.90 3.02 -6.89
C ILE A 58 -22.35 2.80 -8.34
N HIS A 59 -23.35 3.56 -8.80
CA HIS A 59 -23.83 3.48 -10.19
C HIS A 59 -22.73 3.85 -11.19
N PHE A 60 -21.94 4.89 -10.92
CA PHE A 60 -20.82 5.31 -11.76
C PHE A 60 -19.81 4.17 -11.95
N GLN A 61 -19.40 3.49 -10.88
CA GLN A 61 -18.49 2.34 -10.98
C GLN A 61 -19.17 1.13 -11.66
N VAL A 62 -20.42 0.80 -11.32
CA VAL A 62 -21.15 -0.32 -11.95
C VAL A 62 -21.33 -0.11 -13.46
N SER A 63 -21.49 1.15 -13.89
CA SER A 63 -21.59 1.53 -15.30
C SER A 63 -20.24 1.62 -16.03
N LEU A 64 -19.15 1.18 -15.38
CA LEU A 64 -17.81 1.04 -15.94
C LEU A 64 -17.17 2.36 -16.40
N GLN A 65 -17.60 3.49 -15.83
CA GLN A 65 -17.04 4.82 -16.14
C GLN A 65 -15.67 5.04 -15.48
N ASP A 66 -15.33 4.25 -14.46
CA ASP A 66 -14.00 4.11 -13.89
C ASP A 66 -13.77 2.62 -13.54
N ASN A 67 -12.52 2.17 -13.56
CA ASN A 67 -12.16 0.77 -13.39
C ASN A 67 -11.84 0.38 -11.93
N GLN A 68 -12.04 1.26 -10.95
CA GLN A 68 -11.75 1.03 -9.55
C GLN A 68 -13.00 0.62 -8.74
N ALA A 69 -12.76 0.00 -7.58
CA ALA A 69 -13.80 -0.31 -6.61
C ALA A 69 -14.29 0.94 -5.86
N PRO A 70 -15.52 0.92 -5.28
CA PRO A 70 -16.17 2.11 -4.73
C PRO A 70 -15.59 2.56 -3.39
N GLY A 71 -14.70 1.78 -2.77
CA GLY A 71 -14.26 2.01 -1.39
C GLY A 71 -13.54 3.34 -1.22
N TRP A 72 -12.64 3.69 -2.13
CA TRP A 72 -11.97 4.99 -2.06
C TRP A 72 -12.90 6.15 -2.40
N PHE A 73 -13.72 6.04 -3.45
CA PHE A 73 -14.67 7.10 -3.82
C PHE A 73 -15.69 7.39 -2.73
N SER A 74 -16.13 6.37 -1.99
CA SER A 74 -17.02 6.52 -0.84
C SER A 74 -16.36 7.31 0.30
N VAL A 75 -15.08 7.04 0.57
CA VAL A 75 -14.29 7.78 1.56
C VAL A 75 -14.06 9.22 1.10
N PHE A 76 -13.70 9.41 -0.17
CA PHE A 76 -13.47 10.72 -0.76
C PHE A 76 -14.74 11.58 -0.74
N TRP A 77 -15.88 11.00 -1.12
CA TRP A 77 -17.17 11.67 -1.02
C TRP A 77 -17.48 12.11 0.41
N ALA A 78 -17.36 11.22 1.39
CA ALA A 78 -17.63 11.56 2.79
C ALA A 78 -16.70 12.68 3.30
N TRP A 79 -15.45 12.70 2.83
CA TRP A 79 -14.49 13.75 3.11
C TRP A 79 -14.93 15.10 2.52
N ARG A 80 -15.33 15.13 1.24
CA ARG A 80 -15.85 16.33 0.55
C ARG A 80 -17.06 16.93 1.30
N GLN A 81 -17.99 16.07 1.74
CA GLN A 81 -19.19 16.51 2.47
C GLN A 81 -18.89 17.14 3.84
N THR A 82 -17.78 16.77 4.48
CA THR A 82 -17.49 17.15 5.88
C THR A 82 -16.43 18.23 6.02
N LEU A 83 -15.40 18.22 5.17
CA LEU A 83 -14.27 19.13 5.26
C LEU A 83 -14.14 20.08 4.07
N GLY A 84 -14.96 19.87 3.02
CA GLY A 84 -15.07 20.76 1.88
C GLY A 84 -14.50 20.19 0.59
N ASP A 85 -14.76 20.91 -0.50
CA ASP A 85 -14.61 20.45 -1.88
C ASP A 85 -13.38 21.01 -2.62
N GLY A 86 -12.46 21.66 -1.89
CA GLY A 86 -11.27 22.28 -2.47
C GLY A 86 -10.15 21.28 -2.76
N GLU A 87 -9.31 21.57 -3.76
CA GLU A 87 -8.12 20.77 -4.07
C GLU A 87 -7.22 20.56 -2.84
N PHE A 88 -6.95 21.64 -2.08
CA PHE A 88 -6.16 21.54 -0.84
C PHE A 88 -6.76 20.53 0.16
N THR A 89 -8.08 20.60 0.36
CA THR A 89 -8.79 19.69 1.27
C THR A 89 -8.71 18.25 0.78
N SER A 90 -8.88 18.03 -0.52
CA SER A 90 -8.79 16.72 -1.16
C SER A 90 -7.40 16.12 -1.07
N ARG A 91 -6.35 16.90 -1.31
CA ARG A 91 -4.96 16.46 -1.11
C ARG A 91 -4.72 16.12 0.36
N MET A 92 -5.29 16.87 1.31
CA MET A 92 -5.15 16.61 2.75
C MET A 92 -5.67 15.23 3.16
N LEU A 93 -6.72 14.71 2.52
CA LEU A 93 -7.15 13.31 2.71
C LEU A 93 -6.02 12.33 2.38
N GLY A 94 -5.35 12.55 1.24
CA GLY A 94 -4.19 11.77 0.80
C GLY A 94 -3.04 11.84 1.80
N LEU A 95 -2.63 13.05 2.20
CA LEU A 95 -1.53 13.20 3.17
C LEU A 95 -1.83 12.53 4.51
N LEU A 96 -3.05 12.68 5.04
CA LEU A 96 -3.41 12.10 6.34
C LEU A 96 -3.48 10.56 6.28
N THR A 97 -4.03 10.01 5.20
CA THR A 97 -4.05 8.55 5.01
C THR A 97 -2.64 7.98 4.83
N ALA A 98 -1.77 8.65 4.05
CA ALA A 98 -0.36 8.29 3.92
C ALA A 98 0.39 8.40 5.27
N LEU A 99 0.13 9.44 6.07
CA LEU A 99 0.73 9.61 7.40
C LEU A 99 0.38 8.45 8.34
N ILE A 100 -0.88 8.02 8.35
CA ILE A 100 -1.32 6.85 9.13
C ILE A 100 -0.65 5.58 8.59
N ALA A 101 -0.56 5.42 7.26
CA ALA A 101 0.11 4.28 6.65
C ALA A 101 1.58 4.19 7.11
N LEU A 102 2.29 5.31 7.13
CA LEU A 102 3.68 5.40 7.59
C LEU A 102 3.81 5.16 9.10
N ALA A 103 2.85 5.60 9.91
CA ALA A 103 2.81 5.28 11.34
C ALA A 103 2.66 3.77 11.58
N VAL A 104 1.86 3.09 10.77
CA VAL A 104 1.74 1.62 10.78
C VAL A 104 3.03 0.97 10.29
N ALA A 105 3.65 1.48 9.21
CA ALA A 105 4.92 0.99 8.68
C ALA A 105 6.06 1.12 9.72
N TYR A 106 6.12 2.23 10.45
CA TYR A 106 7.06 2.42 11.55
C TYR A 106 6.92 1.32 12.61
N GLN A 107 5.68 1.06 13.02
CA GLN A 107 5.37 0.02 13.99
C GLN A 107 5.71 -1.39 13.49
N ILE A 108 5.53 -1.65 12.20
CA ILE A 108 5.90 -2.90 11.54
C ILE A 108 7.42 -3.08 11.56
N GLY A 109 8.18 -2.07 11.12
CA GLY A 109 9.65 -2.10 11.09
C GLY A 109 10.27 -2.28 12.48
N ARG A 110 9.71 -1.61 13.50
CA ARG A 110 10.11 -1.81 14.90
C ARG A 110 9.92 -3.25 15.36
N ARG A 111 8.78 -3.87 15.02
CA ARG A 111 8.49 -5.27 15.38
C ARG A 111 9.32 -6.28 14.60
N ALA A 112 9.78 -5.92 13.41
CA ALA A 112 10.75 -6.69 12.64
C ALA A 112 12.16 -6.71 13.26
N GLY A 113 12.38 -5.97 14.36
CA GLY A 113 13.69 -5.85 15.02
C GLY A 113 14.55 -4.74 14.43
N GLY A 114 13.93 -3.74 13.80
CA GLY A 114 14.58 -2.51 13.37
C GLY A 114 14.76 -1.51 14.51
N ASP A 115 15.90 -0.82 14.55
CA ASP A 115 16.15 0.25 15.50
C ASP A 115 15.27 1.46 15.21
N ALA A 116 14.81 2.16 16.26
CA ALA A 116 13.84 3.25 16.14
C ALA A 116 14.35 4.36 15.23
N TRP A 117 15.62 4.71 15.42
CA TRP A 117 16.34 5.66 14.57
C TRP A 117 16.42 5.20 13.12
N ALA A 118 16.79 3.95 12.86
CA ALA A 118 16.92 3.44 11.50
C ALA A 118 15.58 3.41 10.75
N VAL A 119 14.50 2.98 11.42
CA VAL A 119 13.16 2.95 10.83
C VAL A 119 12.62 4.38 10.64
N GLY A 120 12.85 5.27 11.61
CA GLY A 120 12.47 6.69 11.50
C GLY A 120 13.23 7.40 10.38
N LEU A 121 14.54 7.15 10.26
CA LEU A 121 15.36 7.68 9.17
C LEU A 121 14.87 7.20 7.82
N GLY A 122 14.52 5.91 7.68
CA GLY A 122 13.95 5.38 6.45
C GLY A 122 12.66 6.09 6.02
N ILE A 123 11.83 6.52 6.98
CA ILE A 123 10.62 7.32 6.69
C ILE A 123 11.01 8.73 6.23
N VAL A 124 11.97 9.38 6.89
CA VAL A 124 12.44 10.73 6.49
C VAL A 124 13.10 10.69 5.11
N CYS A 125 13.79 9.60 4.74
CA CYS A 125 14.36 9.44 3.40
C CYS A 125 13.32 9.44 2.27
N LEU A 126 12.03 9.27 2.58
CA LEU A 126 10.97 9.46 1.59
C LEU A 126 10.88 10.90 1.09
N ILE A 127 11.47 11.89 1.80
CA ILE A 127 11.58 13.28 1.32
C ILE A 127 12.29 13.37 -0.04
N GLY A 128 13.21 12.45 -0.36
CA GLY A 128 13.87 12.41 -1.66
C GLY A 128 13.10 11.64 -2.75
N ASN A 129 11.96 11.03 -2.42
CA ASN A 129 11.29 10.05 -3.28
C ASN A 129 10.11 10.71 -4.00
N ALA A 130 10.35 11.24 -5.21
CA ALA A 130 9.32 11.96 -5.96
C ALA A 130 8.07 11.09 -6.25
N PHE A 131 8.24 9.79 -6.45
CA PHE A 131 7.14 8.84 -6.63
C PHE A 131 6.22 8.77 -5.41
N PHE A 132 6.77 8.70 -4.19
CA PHE A 132 5.98 8.75 -2.96
C PHE A 132 5.18 10.04 -2.84
N PHE A 133 5.78 11.21 -3.15
CA PHE A 133 5.05 12.48 -3.12
C PHE A 133 3.92 12.51 -4.14
N GLN A 134 4.20 12.14 -5.40
CA GLN A 134 3.19 12.09 -6.45
C GLN A 134 1.96 11.34 -5.97
N TYR A 135 2.12 10.11 -5.49
CA TYR A 135 1.01 9.27 -5.06
C TYR A 135 0.41 9.63 -3.71
N ALA A 136 1.13 10.32 -2.83
CA ALA A 136 0.59 10.74 -1.54
C ALA A 136 -0.25 12.02 -1.65
N TYR A 137 0.02 12.87 -2.65
CA TYR A 137 -0.80 14.03 -2.98
C TYR A 137 -1.95 13.74 -3.93
N ASP A 138 -1.85 12.64 -4.69
CA ASP A 138 -2.83 12.28 -5.71
C ASP A 138 -4.24 12.17 -5.13
N ILE A 139 -5.20 12.87 -5.73
CA ILE A 139 -6.63 12.78 -5.43
C ILE A 139 -7.18 11.53 -6.13
N ARG A 140 -6.63 10.39 -5.74
CA ARG A 140 -6.87 9.04 -6.29
C ARG A 140 -6.72 7.99 -5.18
N PRO A 141 -7.02 6.69 -5.44
CA PRO A 141 -6.98 5.66 -4.40
C PRO A 141 -5.61 5.40 -3.75
N TYR A 142 -4.51 5.86 -4.32
CA TYR A 142 -3.16 5.43 -3.96
C TYR A 142 -2.74 5.67 -2.49
N PRO A 143 -3.03 6.82 -1.85
CA PRO A 143 -2.77 6.99 -0.42
C PRO A 143 -3.53 5.96 0.45
N LEU A 144 -4.76 5.63 0.07
CA LEU A 144 -5.58 4.64 0.77
C LEU A 144 -5.13 3.20 0.46
N VAL A 145 -4.59 2.94 -0.74
CA VAL A 145 -3.90 1.70 -1.09
C VAL A 145 -2.73 1.48 -0.14
N MET A 146 -1.89 2.50 0.09
CA MET A 146 -0.78 2.41 1.04
C MET A 146 -1.26 2.06 2.45
N LEU A 147 -2.29 2.75 2.95
CA LEU A 147 -2.84 2.51 4.28
C LEU A 147 -3.40 1.10 4.43
N THR A 148 -4.26 0.67 3.51
CA THR A 148 -4.90 -0.65 3.56
C THR A 148 -3.89 -1.79 3.41
N ALA A 149 -2.87 -1.64 2.56
CA ALA A 149 -1.77 -2.59 2.46
C ALA A 149 -0.97 -2.70 3.77
N MET A 150 -0.63 -1.57 4.41
CA MET A 150 0.07 -1.56 5.69
C MET A 150 -0.76 -2.15 6.83
N LEU A 151 -2.07 -1.86 6.88
CA LEU A 151 -2.99 -2.47 7.84
C LEU A 151 -3.12 -3.98 7.64
N SER A 152 -3.17 -4.44 6.38
CA SER A 152 -3.23 -5.86 6.07
C SER A 152 -1.94 -6.59 6.45
N LEU A 153 -0.78 -6.01 6.13
CA LEU A 153 0.53 -6.53 6.54
C LEU A 153 0.65 -6.58 8.06
N TRP A 154 0.23 -5.52 8.75
CA TRP A 154 0.18 -5.49 10.21
C TRP A 154 -0.71 -6.59 10.78
N ALA A 155 -1.92 -6.76 10.25
CA ALA A 155 -2.85 -7.79 10.68
C ALA A 155 -2.28 -9.21 10.44
N PHE A 156 -1.66 -9.43 9.28
CA PHE A 156 -0.99 -10.67 8.94
C PHE A 156 0.17 -10.98 9.90
N GLN A 157 1.02 -9.99 10.22
CA GLN A 157 2.09 -10.14 11.21
C GLN A 157 1.56 -10.54 12.59
N ARG A 158 0.47 -9.91 13.05
CA ARG A 158 -0.16 -10.26 14.33
C ARG A 158 -0.74 -11.66 14.30
N TRP A 159 -1.37 -12.03 13.20
CA TRP A 159 -1.92 -13.37 13.01
C TRP A 159 -0.81 -14.43 13.00
N LEU A 160 0.29 -14.20 12.29
CA LEU A 160 1.44 -15.11 12.24
C LEU A 160 2.04 -15.39 13.62
N ALA A 161 2.20 -14.32 14.42
CA ALA A 161 2.80 -14.38 15.75
C ALA A 161 1.96 -15.20 16.74
N GLN A 162 0.65 -14.98 16.78
CA GLN A 162 -0.26 -15.81 17.61
C GLN A 162 -1.60 -15.97 16.89
N PRO A 163 -1.80 -17.06 16.12
CA PRO A 163 -3.03 -17.24 15.35
C PRO A 163 -4.23 -17.46 16.28
N SER A 164 -5.27 -16.62 16.14
CA SER A 164 -6.55 -16.72 16.85
C SER A 164 -7.71 -16.37 15.91
N LEU A 165 -8.93 -16.76 16.25
CA LEU A 165 -10.12 -16.47 15.43
C LEU A 165 -10.28 -14.96 15.21
N ARG A 166 -10.16 -14.16 16.27
CA ARG A 166 -10.20 -12.69 16.19
C ARG A 166 -9.18 -12.14 15.19
N ARG A 167 -7.93 -12.61 15.23
CA ARG A 167 -6.87 -12.14 14.32
C ARG A 167 -7.08 -12.65 12.88
N THR A 168 -7.64 -13.84 12.72
CA THR A 168 -8.07 -14.36 11.41
C THR A 168 -9.14 -13.46 10.79
N ILE A 169 -10.17 -13.08 11.57
CA ILE A 169 -11.24 -12.19 11.09
C ILE A 169 -10.67 -10.80 10.75
N ILE A 170 -9.85 -10.21 11.64
CA ILE A 170 -9.21 -8.91 11.38
C ILE A 170 -8.38 -8.95 10.09
N TYR A 171 -7.61 -10.01 9.87
CA TYR A 171 -6.84 -10.17 8.64
C TYR A 171 -7.76 -10.32 7.42
N GLY A 172 -8.80 -11.16 7.47
CA GLY A 172 -9.77 -11.31 6.38
C GLY A 172 -10.49 -9.99 6.04
N VAL A 173 -10.93 -9.23 7.04
CA VAL A 173 -11.53 -7.90 6.85
C VAL A 173 -10.54 -6.92 6.22
N SER A 174 -9.26 -6.94 6.65
CA SER A 174 -8.24 -6.09 6.02
C SER A 174 -8.00 -6.44 4.55
N VAL A 175 -8.13 -7.72 4.18
CA VAL A 175 -8.03 -8.16 2.78
C VAL A 175 -9.23 -7.68 1.98
N ALA A 176 -10.45 -7.80 2.50
CA ALA A 176 -11.63 -7.22 1.85
C ALA A 176 -11.49 -5.71 1.63
N ALA A 177 -11.03 -4.98 2.66
CA ALA A 177 -10.80 -3.53 2.56
C ALA A 177 -9.80 -3.17 1.45
N MET A 178 -8.71 -3.93 1.31
CA MET A 178 -7.78 -3.75 0.19
C MET A 178 -8.48 -3.91 -1.17
N LEU A 179 -9.30 -4.96 -1.35
CA LEU A 179 -9.99 -5.23 -2.61
C LEU A 179 -11.05 -4.19 -2.96
N TYR A 180 -11.70 -3.58 -1.97
CA TYR A 180 -12.61 -2.46 -2.16
C TYR A 180 -11.91 -1.14 -2.50
N VAL A 181 -10.59 -1.06 -2.29
CA VAL A 181 -9.81 0.13 -2.65
C VAL A 181 -9.12 -0.05 -3.99
N HIS A 182 -8.46 -1.19 -4.22
CA HIS A 182 -7.76 -1.46 -5.47
C HIS A 182 -7.55 -2.96 -5.69
N TYR A 183 -8.01 -3.48 -6.84
CA TYR A 183 -8.00 -4.93 -7.11
C TYR A 183 -6.59 -5.55 -7.15
N LEU A 184 -5.58 -4.82 -7.62
CA LEU A 184 -4.18 -5.30 -7.66
C LEU A 184 -3.61 -5.65 -6.28
N LEU A 185 -4.21 -5.19 -5.17
CA LEU A 185 -3.81 -5.61 -3.84
C LEU A 185 -4.07 -7.10 -3.55
N ALA A 186 -4.81 -7.80 -4.41
CA ALA A 186 -4.86 -9.28 -4.40
C ALA A 186 -3.46 -9.90 -4.52
N LEU A 187 -2.54 -9.30 -5.28
CA LEU A 187 -1.15 -9.76 -5.42
C LEU A 187 -0.38 -9.68 -4.08
N PHE A 188 -0.76 -8.72 -3.22
CA PHE A 188 -0.22 -8.61 -1.87
C PHE A 188 -0.56 -9.84 -1.01
N VAL A 189 -1.77 -10.39 -1.18
CA VAL A 189 -2.23 -11.61 -0.50
C VAL A 189 -1.49 -12.84 -1.02
N VAL A 190 -1.20 -12.89 -2.32
CA VAL A 190 -0.36 -13.95 -2.91
C VAL A 190 1.01 -13.98 -2.24
N VAL A 191 1.63 -12.82 -2.03
CA VAL A 191 2.91 -12.73 -1.31
C VAL A 191 2.78 -13.23 0.13
N HIS A 192 1.70 -12.87 0.86
CA HIS A 192 1.45 -13.42 2.19
C HIS A 192 1.32 -14.96 2.19
N ALA A 193 0.65 -15.52 1.17
CA ALA A 193 0.52 -16.96 1.01
C ALA A 193 1.88 -17.64 0.75
N ILE A 194 2.68 -17.10 -0.18
CA ILE A 194 4.03 -17.63 -0.46
C ILE A 194 4.89 -17.54 0.81
N TYR A 195 4.81 -16.45 1.58
CA TYR A 195 5.55 -16.32 2.83
C TYR A 195 5.12 -17.40 3.84
N LEU A 196 3.82 -17.63 3.98
CA LEU A 196 3.28 -18.68 4.85
C LEU A 196 3.80 -20.07 4.44
N LEU A 197 3.85 -20.38 3.15
CA LEU A 197 4.31 -21.67 2.63
C LEU A 197 5.81 -21.89 2.81
N THR A 198 6.62 -20.84 2.68
CA THR A 198 8.08 -20.94 2.63
C THR A 198 8.78 -20.70 3.97
N HIS A 199 8.17 -19.90 4.86
CA HIS A 199 8.83 -19.41 6.08
C HIS A 199 8.13 -19.80 7.38
N VAL A 200 7.00 -20.51 7.30
CA VAL A 200 6.21 -20.88 8.49
C VAL A 200 5.94 -22.37 8.46
N ARG A 201 6.13 -23.04 9.61
CA ARG A 201 5.75 -24.45 9.74
C ARG A 201 4.23 -24.56 9.61
N LEU A 202 3.79 -25.20 8.52
CA LEU A 202 2.39 -25.41 8.24
C LEU A 202 1.80 -26.45 9.20
N THR A 203 0.63 -26.13 9.74
CA THR A 203 -0.21 -27.07 10.48
C THR A 203 -1.62 -26.95 9.92
N VAL A 204 -2.41 -28.03 10.00
CA VAL A 204 -3.81 -28.01 9.53
C VAL A 204 -4.58 -26.83 10.11
N LYS A 205 -4.36 -26.53 11.40
CA LYS A 205 -4.97 -25.38 12.09
C LYS A 205 -4.54 -24.02 11.51
N ARG A 206 -3.27 -23.85 11.10
CA ARG A 206 -2.80 -22.61 10.47
C ARG A 206 -3.35 -22.46 9.07
N ILE A 207 -3.36 -23.53 8.28
CA ILE A 207 -3.94 -23.55 6.93
C ILE A 207 -5.43 -23.22 7.00
N ALA A 208 -6.19 -23.93 7.82
CA ALA A 208 -7.63 -23.68 8.00
C ALA A 208 -7.94 -22.24 8.41
N ARG A 209 -7.11 -21.63 9.26
CA ARG A 209 -7.25 -20.21 9.66
C ARG A 209 -6.88 -19.22 8.57
N PHE A 210 -5.93 -19.55 7.70
CA PHE A 210 -5.59 -18.73 6.55
C PHE A 210 -6.70 -18.79 5.50
N VAL A 211 -7.20 -20.01 5.21
CA VAL A 211 -8.37 -20.22 4.36
C VAL A 211 -9.59 -19.49 4.92
N LEU A 212 -9.85 -19.57 6.22
CA LEU A 212 -10.94 -18.83 6.87
C LEU A 212 -10.81 -17.31 6.69
N ALA A 213 -9.59 -16.75 6.75
CA ALA A 213 -9.39 -15.32 6.45
C ALA A 213 -9.76 -15.01 4.99
N GLY A 214 -9.39 -15.88 4.05
CA GLY A 214 -9.80 -15.79 2.65
C GLY A 214 -11.31 -15.90 2.45
N VAL A 215 -11.99 -16.80 3.17
CA VAL A 215 -13.46 -16.91 3.15
C VAL A 215 -14.12 -15.65 3.69
N VAL A 216 -13.64 -15.10 4.81
CA VAL A 216 -14.13 -13.83 5.35
C VAL A 216 -13.98 -12.71 4.31
N ALA A 217 -12.81 -12.61 3.68
CA ALA A 217 -12.58 -11.61 2.64
C ALA A 217 -13.52 -11.80 1.43
N GLY A 218 -13.66 -13.05 0.98
CA GLY A 218 -14.52 -13.42 -0.14
C GLY A 218 -16.00 -13.13 0.12
N VAL A 219 -16.50 -13.43 1.32
CA VAL A 219 -17.89 -13.13 1.71
C VAL A 219 -18.14 -11.62 1.74
N LEU A 220 -17.20 -10.84 2.30
CA LEU A 220 -17.33 -9.38 2.34
C LEU A 220 -17.23 -8.73 0.95
N PHE A 221 -16.43 -9.32 0.06
CA PHE A 221 -16.25 -8.84 -1.31
C PHE A 221 -17.30 -9.41 -2.29
N ALA A 222 -18.05 -10.45 -1.91
CA ALA A 222 -19.02 -11.14 -2.76
C ALA A 222 -20.05 -10.20 -3.41
N PRO A 223 -20.60 -9.18 -2.74
CA PRO A 223 -21.55 -8.25 -3.36
C PRO A 223 -20.95 -7.48 -4.54
N TRP A 224 -19.65 -7.21 -4.52
CA TRP A 224 -18.94 -6.47 -5.56
C TRP A 224 -18.30 -7.36 -6.62
N PHE A 225 -18.18 -8.67 -6.36
CA PHE A 225 -17.50 -9.61 -7.24
C PHE A 225 -18.02 -9.61 -8.69
N PRO A 226 -19.34 -9.56 -8.97
CA PRO A 226 -19.83 -9.48 -10.35
C PRO A 226 -19.34 -8.23 -11.10
N VAL A 227 -19.28 -7.09 -10.41
CA VAL A 227 -18.80 -5.82 -10.98
C VAL A 227 -17.30 -5.89 -11.23
N PHE A 228 -16.54 -6.48 -10.31
CA PHE A 228 -15.11 -6.76 -10.52
C PHE A 228 -14.87 -7.60 -11.79
N VAL A 229 -15.66 -8.65 -12.03
CA VAL A 229 -15.54 -9.45 -13.26
C VAL A 229 -15.85 -8.60 -14.49
N ALA A 230 -16.88 -7.77 -14.44
CA ALA A 230 -17.21 -6.83 -15.52
C ALA A 230 -16.08 -5.82 -15.79
N HIS A 231 -15.45 -5.27 -14.74
CA HIS A 231 -14.29 -4.36 -14.87
C HIS A 231 -13.12 -5.05 -15.59
N VAL A 232 -12.78 -6.27 -15.18
CA VAL A 232 -11.68 -7.03 -15.81
C VAL A 232 -12.00 -7.33 -17.27
N GLN A 233 -13.22 -7.73 -17.58
CA GLN A 233 -13.64 -8.01 -18.96
C GLN A 233 -13.62 -6.73 -19.83
N HIS A 234 -14.10 -5.61 -19.29
CA HIS A 234 -14.07 -4.32 -19.96
C HIS A 234 -12.64 -3.87 -20.25
N LEU A 235 -11.75 -3.93 -19.26
CA LEU A 235 -10.34 -3.57 -19.45
C LEU A 235 -9.67 -4.46 -20.50
N ARG A 236 -9.90 -5.77 -20.48
CA ARG A 236 -9.39 -6.68 -21.52
C ARG A 236 -9.90 -6.31 -22.91
N ALA A 237 -11.17 -5.92 -23.04
CA ALA A 237 -11.74 -5.51 -24.32
C ALA A 237 -11.12 -4.21 -24.83
N VAL A 238 -10.96 -3.20 -23.97
CA VAL A 238 -10.27 -1.94 -24.31
C VAL A 238 -8.83 -2.20 -24.72
N GLU A 239 -8.11 -3.05 -23.98
CA GLU A 239 -6.73 -3.39 -24.27
C GLU A 239 -6.57 -4.08 -25.62
N ALA A 240 -7.45 -5.05 -25.92
CA ALA A 240 -7.47 -5.75 -27.20
C ALA A 240 -7.71 -4.79 -28.37
N GLN A 241 -8.56 -3.78 -28.19
CA GLN A 241 -8.83 -2.76 -29.21
C GLN A 241 -7.67 -1.78 -29.40
N SER A 242 -6.93 -1.47 -28.33
CA SER A 242 -5.78 -0.56 -28.38
C SER A 242 -4.53 -1.16 -29.04
N GLY A 243 -4.52 -2.46 -29.34
CA GLY A 243 -3.36 -3.15 -29.90
C GLY A 243 -2.20 -3.35 -28.91
N THR A 244 -2.39 -3.00 -27.63
CA THR A 244 -1.40 -3.16 -26.56
C THR A 244 -1.70 -4.33 -25.63
N GLY A 245 -2.59 -5.25 -26.03
CA GLY A 245 -3.02 -6.42 -25.26
C GLY A 245 -1.86 -7.21 -24.64
N ARG A 246 -1.73 -7.16 -23.31
CA ARG A 246 -0.71 -7.85 -22.53
C ARG A 246 -1.30 -8.41 -21.23
N GLY A 247 -0.97 -9.67 -20.96
CA GLY A 247 -1.39 -10.35 -19.74
C GLY A 247 -2.86 -10.77 -19.72
N VAL A 248 -3.28 -11.33 -18.59
CA VAL A 248 -4.56 -12.04 -18.44
C VAL A 248 -5.74 -11.17 -17.97
N ALA A 249 -5.51 -9.93 -17.54
CA ALA A 249 -6.49 -9.15 -16.77
C ALA A 249 -6.71 -7.69 -17.23
N GLY A 250 -6.28 -7.29 -18.43
CA GLY A 250 -6.51 -5.91 -18.88
C GLY A 250 -5.53 -4.89 -18.27
N ILE A 251 -4.38 -5.36 -17.80
CA ILE A 251 -3.46 -4.59 -16.96
C ILE A 251 -2.62 -3.60 -17.79
N GLY A 252 -2.50 -3.80 -19.11
CA GLY A 252 -1.70 -2.96 -20.00
C GLY A 252 -2.38 -1.69 -20.52
N VAL A 253 -3.68 -1.48 -20.27
CA VAL A 253 -4.48 -0.36 -20.85
C VAL A 253 -3.93 1.03 -20.47
N SER A 254 -3.23 1.14 -19.34
CA SER A 254 -2.68 2.39 -18.83
C SER A 254 -1.20 2.30 -18.44
N THR A 255 -0.50 1.26 -18.93
CA THR A 255 0.92 1.04 -18.59
C THR A 255 1.79 0.94 -19.83
N PHE A 256 3.03 1.39 -19.69
CA PHE A 256 4.01 1.25 -20.76
C PHE A 256 4.48 -0.19 -20.89
N ALA A 257 4.95 -0.54 -22.08
CA ALA A 257 5.67 -1.80 -22.28
C ALA A 257 6.87 -1.88 -21.34
N THR A 258 7.10 -3.04 -20.72
CA THR A 258 8.33 -3.27 -19.97
C THR A 258 9.50 -3.27 -20.95
N SER A 259 10.26 -2.18 -20.99
CA SER A 259 11.47 -1.99 -21.78
C SER A 259 12.57 -1.44 -20.86
N ALA A 260 13.83 -1.48 -21.32
CA ALA A 260 14.93 -0.88 -20.56
C ALA A 260 14.66 0.61 -20.30
N ASP A 261 14.15 1.33 -21.31
CA ASP A 261 13.86 2.77 -21.20
C ASP A 261 12.74 3.07 -20.19
N THR A 262 11.67 2.28 -20.18
CA THR A 262 10.55 2.51 -19.23
C THR A 262 10.92 2.13 -17.80
N VAL A 263 11.75 1.10 -17.63
CA VAL A 263 12.34 0.75 -16.34
C VAL A 263 13.29 1.84 -15.85
N GLN A 264 14.14 2.37 -16.73
CA GLN A 264 15.06 3.46 -16.39
C GLN A 264 14.29 4.73 -16.02
N ALA A 265 13.28 5.12 -16.80
CA ALA A 265 12.41 6.25 -16.48
C ALA A 265 11.68 6.08 -15.13
N LEU A 266 11.23 4.87 -14.81
CA LEU A 266 10.64 4.56 -13.51
C LEU A 266 11.66 4.72 -12.38
N ILE A 267 12.90 4.24 -12.55
CA ILE A 267 13.96 4.40 -11.56
C ILE A 267 14.30 5.88 -11.36
N ASP A 268 14.44 6.64 -12.45
CA ASP A 268 14.76 8.07 -12.39
C ASP A 268 13.64 8.85 -11.70
N LEU A 269 12.38 8.55 -12.00
CA LEU A 269 11.23 9.15 -11.31
C LEU A 269 11.18 8.74 -9.83
N ALA A 270 11.35 7.44 -9.52
CA ALA A 270 11.30 6.93 -8.16
C ALA A 270 12.43 7.46 -7.27
N THR A 271 13.57 7.78 -7.86
CA THR A 271 14.77 8.20 -7.14
C THR A 271 15.06 9.69 -7.31
N ASN A 272 14.23 10.42 -8.06
CA ASN A 272 14.46 11.81 -8.44
C ASN A 272 15.86 12.00 -9.08
N GLY A 273 16.26 11.07 -9.95
CA GLY A 273 17.58 11.00 -10.58
C GLY A 273 18.73 10.55 -9.66
N LEU A 274 18.47 10.24 -8.39
CA LEU A 274 19.48 9.83 -7.40
C LEU A 274 19.59 8.30 -7.27
N ALA A 275 19.52 7.58 -8.39
CA ALA A 275 19.45 6.12 -8.41
C ALA A 275 20.58 5.43 -7.63
N VAL A 276 21.81 5.96 -7.73
CA VAL A 276 22.98 5.43 -7.01
C VAL A 276 22.81 5.57 -5.50
N VAL A 277 22.32 6.71 -5.01
CA VAL A 277 22.11 6.95 -3.58
C VAL A 277 21.06 5.98 -3.03
N TYR A 278 19.92 5.86 -3.71
CA TYR A 278 18.88 4.91 -3.33
C TYR A 278 19.37 3.46 -3.39
N GLY A 279 20.14 3.09 -4.41
CA GLY A 279 20.76 1.78 -4.55
C GLY A 279 21.69 1.45 -3.37
N LEU A 280 22.54 2.40 -2.97
CA LEU A 280 23.43 2.23 -1.82
C LEU A 280 22.65 2.12 -0.49
N LEU A 281 21.60 2.92 -0.29
CA LEU A 281 20.75 2.85 0.90
C LEU A 281 20.00 1.51 1.00
N LEU A 282 19.44 1.04 -0.13
CA LEU A 282 18.77 -0.26 -0.20
C LEU A 282 19.75 -1.40 0.04
N LEU A 283 20.93 -1.38 -0.60
CA LEU A 283 21.97 -2.38 -0.41
C LEU A 283 22.42 -2.43 1.06
N LEU A 284 22.71 -1.27 1.65
CA LEU A 284 23.08 -1.16 3.06
C LEU A 284 21.97 -1.73 3.96
N GLY A 285 20.71 -1.38 3.70
CA GLY A 285 19.56 -1.95 4.41
C GLY A 285 19.51 -3.48 4.32
N VAL A 286 19.62 -4.04 3.11
CA VAL A 286 19.62 -5.50 2.90
C VAL A 286 20.80 -6.18 3.61
N VAL A 287 22.00 -5.59 3.59
CA VAL A 287 23.18 -6.13 4.29
C VAL A 287 22.98 -6.10 5.80
N LEU A 288 22.50 -4.98 6.36
CA LEU A 288 22.36 -4.78 7.80
C LEU A 288 21.21 -5.58 8.42
N VAL A 289 20.07 -5.66 7.72
CA VAL A 289 18.84 -6.25 8.27
C VAL A 289 18.27 -7.42 7.49
N GLY A 290 18.71 -7.67 6.25
CA GLY A 290 18.13 -8.73 5.39
C GLY A 290 18.33 -10.15 5.92
N ARG A 291 19.37 -10.39 6.74
CA ARG A 291 19.56 -11.69 7.41
C ARG A 291 18.64 -11.88 8.63
N ARG A 292 18.06 -10.80 9.17
CA ARG A 292 17.20 -10.86 10.35
C ARG A 292 15.84 -11.43 9.96
N ARG A 293 15.40 -12.49 10.66
CA ARG A 293 14.13 -13.19 10.37
C ARG A 293 12.93 -12.25 10.36
N GLY A 294 12.91 -11.21 11.19
CA GLY A 294 11.81 -10.25 11.26
C GLY A 294 11.62 -9.41 9.99
N TRP A 295 12.67 -9.21 9.19
CA TRP A 295 12.64 -8.39 7.97
C TRP A 295 12.28 -9.18 6.71
N ARG A 296 12.35 -10.52 6.76
CA ARG A 296 12.09 -11.38 5.59
C ARG A 296 10.71 -11.13 4.97
N LEU A 297 9.68 -11.01 5.81
CA LEU A 297 8.33 -10.71 5.34
C LEU A 297 8.28 -9.34 4.64
N LEU A 298 8.95 -8.33 5.18
CA LEU A 298 8.94 -6.96 4.63
C LEU A 298 9.63 -6.90 3.27
N ILE A 299 10.80 -7.53 3.17
CA ILE A 299 11.55 -7.65 1.91
C ILE A 299 10.71 -8.40 0.87
N MET A 300 10.06 -9.48 1.30
CA MET A 300 9.22 -10.27 0.42
C MET A 300 7.97 -9.52 -0.04
N CYS A 301 7.35 -8.70 0.81
CA CYS A 301 6.27 -7.79 0.38
C CYS A 301 6.79 -6.70 -0.58
N ALA A 302 7.94 -6.10 -0.31
CA ALA A 302 8.50 -5.03 -1.14
C ALA A 302 8.91 -5.50 -2.53
N LEU A 303 9.50 -6.71 -2.64
CA LEU A 303 10.01 -7.25 -3.90
C LEU A 303 9.03 -8.23 -4.56
N GLY A 304 8.32 -9.02 -3.76
CA GLY A 304 7.44 -10.08 -4.25
C GLY A 304 6.23 -9.53 -5.00
N VAL A 305 5.68 -8.38 -4.60
CA VAL A 305 4.55 -7.77 -5.31
C VAL A 305 4.94 -7.37 -6.74
N PRO A 306 6.00 -6.56 -6.98
CA PRO A 306 6.40 -6.23 -8.34
C PRO A 306 6.86 -7.45 -9.13
N ILE A 307 7.50 -8.45 -8.50
CA ILE A 307 7.86 -9.71 -9.17
C ILE A 307 6.63 -10.48 -9.63
N VAL A 308 5.63 -10.67 -8.75
CA VAL A 308 4.39 -11.37 -9.07
C VAL A 308 3.61 -10.59 -10.13
N TYR A 309 3.56 -9.27 -10.03
CA TYR A 309 2.94 -8.41 -11.04
C TYR A 309 3.62 -8.55 -12.41
N LEU A 310 4.96 -8.47 -12.45
CA LEU A 310 5.73 -8.68 -13.68
C LEU A 310 5.49 -10.07 -14.26
N ALA A 311 5.47 -11.11 -13.43
CA ALA A 311 5.19 -12.47 -13.87
C ALA A 311 3.79 -12.57 -14.49
N VAL A 312 2.75 -12.02 -13.84
CA VAL A 312 1.38 -12.00 -14.37
C VAL A 312 1.29 -11.23 -15.70
N ASN A 313 2.08 -10.17 -15.85
CA ASN A 313 2.13 -9.38 -17.08
C ASN A 313 2.90 -10.07 -18.22
N LEU A 314 3.86 -10.93 -17.88
CA LEU A 314 4.64 -11.72 -18.85
C LEU A 314 3.95 -13.01 -19.30
N VAL A 315 2.95 -13.51 -18.56
CA VAL A 315 2.13 -14.64 -19.03
C VAL A 315 1.32 -14.14 -20.22
N ALA A 316 1.76 -14.52 -21.42
CA ALA A 316 1.14 -14.16 -22.69
C ALA A 316 -0.36 -14.46 -22.68
N GLY A 317 -1.14 -13.44 -23.08
CA GLY A 317 -2.48 -13.63 -23.64
C GLY A 317 -2.36 -13.96 -25.12
#